data_AF-A0A3P5Y9G7-F1
#
_entry.id   AF-A0A3P5Y9G7-F1
#
_cell.length_a   1.000
_cell.length_b   1.000
_cell.length_c   1.000
_cell.angle_alpha   90.00
_cell.angle_beta   90.00
_cell.angle_gamma   90.00
#
_symmetry.space_group_name_H-M   'P 1'
#
loop_
_entity.id
_entity.type
_entity.pdbx_description
1 polymer ?
#
loop_
_entity_poly.entity_id
_entity_poly.type
_entity_poly.pdbx_seq_one_letter_code
_entity_poly.pdbx_strand_id
1 'polypeptide(L)'
;MRRPSQMMKLLVASFFGVIVGFLMGITFPTLTLTKMNLPSTLFPSIDLAYIEDKYSDLSRKRLFSSWSSTKSSKPKNDIPDPPYTYNDTKIWVPSNPRGAERLPPDIVTPESDLYLRRLWGDPNEDLKTKQRYLVTFTVGYGQRKNIDAALKKFSDNFTIMLFHYDGRASEWEEFEWSKRAIHVSIRKQTKWWYAKRFLHPDIVAPYDYIFIWDEDLGVEHFDSEKYLAVVKKHGLEISQPGLEPYEGLTWEMTKKRDDTEVHKHAEERNGWCSDPNLPPCAAFVEIMAPVFSRKAWRCVWHMIQNDLVHGWGLDFAVRKCVQNAHENIGVVDAQWIIHQGVPSLGNQGQQEEGKQPWEGVRERCRREWTMFQDRLDEAEKAYFEASAHNNSSSSRPHR
;
A
#
# COMPACT_ATOMS: atom_id res chain seq x y z
N MET A 1 36.42 10.57 -62.95
CA MET A 1 35.77 10.82 -61.65
C MET A 1 34.75 11.94 -61.79
N ARG A 2 33.44 11.63 -61.82
CA ARG A 2 32.38 12.65 -61.89
C ARG A 2 32.12 13.23 -60.50
N ARG A 3 32.20 14.55 -60.35
CA ARG A 3 31.82 15.28 -59.13
C ARG A 3 30.31 15.14 -58.92
N PRO A 4 29.83 14.74 -57.72
CA PRO A 4 28.39 14.70 -57.45
C PRO A 4 27.82 16.12 -57.40
N SER A 5 26.62 16.29 -57.99
CA SER A 5 25.89 17.56 -58.01
C SER A 5 25.55 18.01 -56.60
N GLN A 6 25.51 19.32 -56.35
CA GLN A 6 25.24 19.87 -55.01
C GLN A 6 23.91 19.37 -54.41
N MET A 7 22.93 19.07 -55.25
CA MET A 7 21.65 18.49 -54.86
C MET A 7 21.79 17.12 -54.20
N MET A 8 22.74 16.30 -54.67
CA MET A 8 23.00 14.97 -54.10
C MET A 8 23.72 15.05 -52.74
N LYS A 9 24.54 16.08 -52.51
CA LYS A 9 25.16 16.33 -51.19
C LYS A 9 24.14 16.82 -50.17
N LEU A 10 23.19 17.65 -50.59
CA LEU A 10 22.10 18.12 -49.73
C LEU A 10 21.17 16.97 -49.33
N LEU A 11 20.79 16.10 -50.27
CA LEU A 11 19.97 14.93 -49.97
C LEU A 11 20.65 13.97 -49.00
N VAL A 12 21.96 13.71 -49.18
CA VAL A 12 22.72 12.86 -48.25
C VAL A 12 22.85 13.50 -46.87
N ALA A 13 23.12 14.81 -46.78
CA ALA A 13 23.19 15.52 -45.50
C ALA A 13 21.85 15.54 -44.76
N SER A 14 20.73 15.73 -45.46
CA SER A 14 19.38 15.66 -44.89
C SER A 14 19.04 14.25 -44.42
N PHE A 15 19.42 13.21 -45.17
CA PHE A 15 19.17 11.82 -44.80
C PHE A 15 19.98 11.40 -43.55
N PHE A 16 21.25 11.81 -43.47
CA PHE A 16 22.08 11.60 -42.28
C PHE A 16 21.58 12.40 -41.07
N GLY A 17 21.10 13.63 -41.26
CA GLY A 17 20.51 14.44 -40.18
C GLY A 17 19.24 13.79 -39.59
N VAL A 18 18.38 13.22 -40.43
CA VAL A 18 17.17 12.51 -39.99
C VAL A 18 17.52 11.21 -39.27
N ILE A 19 18.50 10.44 -39.77
CA ILE A 19 18.94 9.19 -39.14
C ILE A 19 19.62 9.46 -37.79
N VAL A 20 20.49 10.46 -37.70
CA VAL A 20 21.16 10.83 -36.43
C VAL A 20 20.16 11.41 -35.43
N GLY A 21 19.20 12.22 -35.88
CA GLY A 21 18.09 12.71 -35.05
C GLY A 21 17.18 11.58 -34.54
N PHE A 22 16.90 10.58 -35.38
CA PHE A 22 16.12 9.39 -35.02
C PHE A 22 16.88 8.50 -34.02
N LEU A 23 18.19 8.28 -34.23
CA LEU A 23 19.03 7.48 -33.32
C LEU A 23 19.26 8.16 -31.97
N MET A 24 19.46 9.48 -31.93
CA MET A 24 19.54 10.22 -30.66
C MET A 24 18.20 10.26 -29.91
N GLY A 25 17.07 10.20 -30.63
CA GLY A 25 15.73 10.10 -30.03
C GLY A 25 15.43 8.74 -29.41
N ILE A 26 16.17 7.67 -29.78
CA ILE A 26 15.99 6.30 -29.26
C ILE A 26 16.91 6.00 -28.06
N THR A 27 17.94 6.82 -27.82
CA THR A 27 18.92 6.60 -26.72
C THR A 27 18.61 7.31 -25.41
N PHE A 28 17.49 8.02 -25.29
CA PHE A 28 17.00 8.48 -23.98
C PHE A 28 15.97 7.47 -23.47
N PRO A 29 16.15 6.88 -22.26
CA PRO A 29 15.07 6.15 -21.63
C PRO A 29 13.98 7.17 -21.36
N THR A 30 12.89 7.10 -22.14
CA THR A 30 11.65 7.76 -21.78
C THR A 30 11.25 7.17 -20.44
N LEU A 31 11.39 7.96 -19.38
CA LEU A 31 10.74 7.70 -18.11
C LEU A 31 9.24 7.64 -18.42
N THR A 32 8.72 6.43 -18.56
CA THR A 32 7.31 6.16 -18.74
C THR A 32 6.61 6.52 -17.44
N LEU A 33 6.22 7.80 -17.29
CA LEU A 33 5.08 8.18 -16.47
C LEU A 33 3.87 7.46 -17.06
N THR A 34 3.59 6.27 -16.55
CA THR A 34 2.53 5.40 -17.05
C THR A 34 1.21 5.92 -16.50
N LYS A 35 0.61 6.84 -17.25
CA LYS A 35 -0.79 7.24 -17.05
C LYS A 35 -1.64 5.99 -17.25
N MET A 36 -2.29 5.50 -16.19
CA MET A 36 -3.23 4.39 -16.29
C MET A 36 -4.50 4.92 -16.99
N ASN A 37 -4.68 4.56 -18.26
CA ASN A 37 -5.89 4.89 -19.01
C ASN A 37 -6.96 3.84 -18.68
N LEU A 38 -7.66 4.01 -17.55
CA LEU A 38 -8.88 3.25 -17.28
C LEU A 38 -10.03 3.78 -18.17
N PRO A 39 -10.92 2.91 -18.68
CA PRO A 39 -12.06 3.35 -19.49
C PRO A 39 -12.94 4.35 -18.73
N SER A 40 -13.40 5.39 -19.41
CA SER A 40 -14.27 6.44 -18.87
C SER A 40 -15.60 5.94 -18.31
N THR A 41 -15.98 4.68 -18.56
CA THR A 41 -17.19 4.05 -18.00
C THR A 41 -17.12 3.83 -16.48
N LEU A 42 -15.97 3.99 -15.84
CA LEU A 42 -15.82 4.03 -14.38
C LEU A 42 -16.08 5.43 -13.78
N PHE A 43 -16.17 6.47 -14.61
CA PHE A 43 -16.41 7.85 -14.23
C PHE A 43 -17.67 8.41 -14.93
N PRO A 44 -18.82 8.55 -14.25
CA PRO A 44 -19.89 9.39 -14.78
C PRO A 44 -19.44 10.85 -14.70
N SER A 45 -19.63 11.59 -15.79
CA SER A 45 -19.26 12.98 -15.98
C SER A 45 -19.78 13.86 -14.83
N ILE A 46 -18.89 14.29 -13.95
CA ILE A 46 -19.16 15.40 -13.03
C ILE A 46 -18.74 16.67 -13.75
N ASP A 47 -19.67 17.60 -13.86
CA ASP A 47 -19.49 18.92 -14.44
C ASP A 47 -18.48 19.72 -13.60
N LEU A 48 -17.23 19.78 -14.07
CA LEU A 48 -16.10 20.43 -13.41
C LEU A 48 -16.29 21.95 -13.22
N ALA A 49 -17.27 22.55 -13.92
CA ALA A 49 -17.55 23.98 -13.84
C ALA A 49 -18.16 24.42 -12.49
N TYR A 50 -18.72 23.50 -11.69
CA TYR A 50 -19.36 23.84 -10.41
C TYR A 50 -18.40 23.85 -9.21
N ILE A 51 -17.21 23.24 -9.33
CA ILE A 51 -16.23 23.13 -8.22
C ILE A 51 -15.18 24.26 -8.28
N GLU A 52 -14.94 24.86 -9.45
CA GLU A 52 -13.91 25.89 -9.65
C GLU A 52 -14.23 27.23 -8.95
N ASP A 53 -15.51 27.51 -8.69
CA ASP A 53 -15.94 28.80 -8.12
C ASP A 53 -15.87 28.86 -6.58
N LYS A 54 -15.65 27.73 -5.89
CA LYS A 54 -15.68 27.68 -4.40
C LYS A 54 -14.33 27.45 -3.71
N TYR A 55 -13.25 27.17 -4.45
CA TYR A 55 -11.93 26.86 -3.87
C TYR A 55 -10.76 27.71 -4.40
N SER A 56 -11.04 28.73 -5.20
CA SER A 56 -10.02 29.58 -5.81
C SER A 56 -9.38 30.62 -4.88
N ASP A 57 -9.90 30.83 -3.66
CA ASP A 57 -9.47 31.97 -2.81
C ASP A 57 -8.66 31.62 -1.55
N LEU A 58 -8.19 30.38 -1.38
CA LEU A 58 -7.52 29.99 -0.12
C LEU A 58 -6.37 28.99 -0.22
N SER A 59 -5.44 29.11 -1.19
CA SER A 59 -4.17 28.34 -1.11
C SER A 59 -3.04 28.80 -2.05
N ARG A 60 -2.61 30.06 -2.01
CA ARG A 60 -1.39 30.45 -2.77
C ARG A 60 -0.35 31.29 -2.04
N LYS A 61 -0.42 31.43 -0.71
CA LYS A 61 0.52 32.32 0.03
C LYS A 61 1.11 31.81 1.34
N ARG A 62 1.07 30.50 1.68
CA ARG A 62 1.56 30.09 3.02
C ARG A 62 2.26 28.73 3.19
N LEU A 63 2.96 28.22 2.17
CA LEU A 63 3.72 26.96 2.32
C LEU A 63 5.18 27.00 1.82
N PHE A 64 5.83 28.17 1.82
CA PHE A 64 7.29 28.26 1.61
C PHE A 64 7.90 29.31 2.54
N SER A 65 8.04 28.98 3.83
CA SER A 65 8.92 29.71 4.74
C SER A 65 9.33 28.83 5.94
N SER A 66 10.16 27.81 5.71
CA SER A 66 10.91 27.19 6.81
C SER A 66 12.16 26.42 6.35
N TRP A 67 12.84 26.88 5.30
CA TRP A 67 14.16 26.32 4.98
C TRP A 67 15.07 27.38 4.36
N SER A 68 15.67 28.22 5.20
CA SER A 68 16.90 28.97 4.88
C SER A 68 17.42 29.78 6.06
N SER A 69 18.30 29.18 6.87
CA SER A 69 19.27 29.88 7.72
C SER A 69 20.22 28.81 8.31
N THR A 70 21.54 28.84 8.20
CA THR A 70 22.50 29.90 7.86
C THR A 70 23.81 29.29 7.33
N LYS A 71 24.43 29.96 6.36
CA LYS A 71 25.87 29.89 6.05
C LYS A 71 26.45 31.29 6.28
N SER A 72 27.46 31.40 7.15
CA SER A 72 28.52 32.43 7.14
C SER A 72 29.57 32.02 8.19
N SER A 73 30.81 32.52 8.26
CA SER A 73 31.90 32.66 7.30
C SER A 73 33.16 33.08 8.10
N LYS A 74 34.26 32.31 8.00
CA LYS A 74 35.70 32.68 8.18
C LYS A 74 36.28 33.11 9.57
N PRO A 75 37.62 32.98 9.76
CA PRO A 75 38.26 32.54 11.02
C PRO A 75 39.02 33.62 11.78
N LYS A 76 39.17 33.50 13.12
CA LYS A 76 40.21 34.16 13.93
C LYS A 76 40.53 33.39 15.23
N ASN A 77 41.80 32.97 15.29
CA ASN A 77 42.76 32.83 16.41
C ASN A 77 42.30 32.60 17.86
N ASP A 78 42.82 31.50 18.40
CA ASP A 78 43.42 31.29 19.73
C ASP A 78 42.73 31.84 20.97
N ILE A 79 41.84 31.02 21.52
CA ILE A 79 41.59 30.89 22.95
C ILE A 79 41.73 29.40 23.26
N PRO A 80 42.53 28.97 24.25
CA PRO A 80 42.59 27.55 24.59
C PRO A 80 41.20 27.13 25.07
N ASP A 81 40.59 26.17 24.37
CA ASP A 81 39.37 25.53 24.83
C ASP A 81 39.59 25.06 26.28
N PRO A 82 38.67 25.36 27.21
CA PRO A 82 38.71 24.75 28.52
C PRO A 82 38.69 23.23 28.33
N PRO A 83 39.35 22.45 29.19
CA PRO A 83 39.42 21.01 29.01
C PRO A 83 37.99 20.49 28.88
N TYR A 84 37.65 19.98 27.69
CA TYR A 84 36.42 19.26 27.44
C TYR A 84 36.41 18.10 28.43
N THR A 85 35.76 18.34 29.56
CA THR A 85 35.37 17.28 30.50
C THR A 85 34.36 16.47 29.73
N TYR A 86 34.82 15.34 29.20
CA TYR A 86 33.94 14.30 28.68
C TYR A 86 32.94 14.02 29.80
N ASN A 87 31.68 14.45 29.60
CA ASN A 87 30.62 14.19 30.55
C ASN A 87 30.28 12.71 30.41
N ASP A 88 30.98 11.85 31.17
CA ASP A 88 30.78 10.38 31.28
C ASP A 88 29.36 9.98 31.74
N THR A 89 28.43 10.93 31.83
CA THR A 89 27.04 10.75 32.26
C THR A 89 26.01 10.95 31.14
N LYS A 90 26.42 11.40 29.94
CA LYS A 90 25.49 11.68 28.84
C LYS A 90 25.54 10.59 27.79
N ILE A 91 24.60 9.65 27.86
CA ILE A 91 24.40 8.62 26.83
C ILE A 91 23.88 9.31 25.56
N TRP A 92 24.56 9.05 24.45
CA TRP A 92 24.11 9.44 23.12
C TRP A 92 24.54 8.38 22.10
N VAL A 93 23.57 7.60 21.63
CA VAL A 93 23.78 6.49 20.71
C VAL A 93 23.03 6.78 19.41
N PRO A 94 23.71 7.25 18.35
CA PRO A 94 23.07 7.62 17.08
C PRO A 94 22.42 6.45 16.34
N SER A 95 22.77 5.20 16.67
CA SER A 95 22.16 4.01 16.08
C SER A 95 20.84 3.62 16.72
N ASN A 96 20.45 4.23 17.84
CA ASN A 96 19.14 4.00 18.45
C ASN A 96 18.03 4.60 17.57
N PRO A 97 16.78 4.14 17.72
CA PRO A 97 15.63 4.76 17.09
C PRO A 97 15.57 6.27 17.37
N ARG A 98 15.04 7.02 16.41
CA ARG A 98 14.95 8.48 16.51
C ARG A 98 14.18 8.89 17.77
N GLY A 99 14.79 9.75 18.60
CA GLY A 99 14.25 10.17 19.90
C GLY A 99 14.66 9.28 21.09
N ALA A 100 15.29 8.12 20.84
CA ALA A 100 15.81 7.21 21.84
C ALA A 100 17.34 7.25 21.95
N GLU A 101 18.02 8.23 21.34
CA GLU A 101 19.48 8.34 21.31
C GLU A 101 20.07 8.46 22.72
N ARG A 102 19.28 8.94 23.69
CA ARG A 102 19.70 9.09 25.09
C ARG A 102 19.61 7.82 25.94
N LEU A 103 19.12 6.72 25.36
CA LEU A 103 18.96 5.45 26.06
C LEU A 103 20.20 4.56 25.86
N PRO A 104 20.64 3.79 26.88
CA PRO A 104 21.60 2.71 26.69
C PRO A 104 21.09 1.74 25.62
N PRO A 105 21.92 1.22 24.70
CA PRO A 105 21.45 0.34 23.62
C PRO A 105 20.67 -0.88 24.14
N ASP A 106 21.12 -1.48 25.24
CA ASP A 106 20.58 -2.74 25.75
C ASP A 106 19.19 -2.61 26.38
N ILE A 107 18.69 -1.39 26.66
CA ILE A 107 17.30 -1.18 27.12
C ILE A 107 16.35 -0.83 25.97
N VAL A 108 16.88 -0.52 24.78
CA VAL A 108 16.07 -0.07 23.65
C VAL A 108 15.38 -1.26 23.00
N THR A 109 14.05 -1.22 22.97
CA THR A 109 13.23 -2.13 22.17
C THR A 109 12.70 -1.35 20.95
N PRO A 110 13.26 -1.56 19.74
CA PRO A 110 12.90 -0.76 18.56
C PRO A 110 11.55 -1.14 17.95
N GLU A 111 11.04 -2.34 18.26
CA GLU A 111 9.80 -2.91 17.74
C GLU A 111 8.86 -3.26 18.91
N SER A 112 7.59 -3.50 18.59
CA SER A 112 6.58 -4.00 19.52
C SER A 112 5.94 -5.27 18.95
N ASP A 113 4.89 -5.76 19.60
CA ASP A 113 4.15 -6.94 19.17
C ASP A 113 2.69 -6.91 19.64
N LEU A 114 1.89 -7.85 19.14
CA LEU A 114 0.49 -8.04 19.54
C LEU A 114 0.31 -9.27 20.45
N TYR A 115 1.40 -9.79 21.05
CA TYR A 115 1.29 -10.96 21.93
C TYR A 115 0.70 -10.57 23.28
N LEU A 116 -0.39 -11.24 23.66
CA LEU A 116 -1.05 -11.00 24.95
C LEU A 116 -0.16 -11.51 26.09
N ARG A 117 0.02 -10.67 27.10
CA ARG A 117 0.80 -10.96 28.31
C ARG A 117 -0.10 -10.97 29.53
N ARG A 118 0.29 -11.74 30.54
CA ARG A 118 -0.46 -11.85 31.79
C ARG A 118 -0.21 -10.60 32.65
N LEU A 119 -1.22 -10.19 33.41
CA LEU A 119 -1.11 -9.10 34.40
C LEU A 119 -0.23 -9.44 35.64
N TRP A 120 0.21 -10.69 35.79
CA TRP A 120 0.82 -11.24 37.01
C TRP A 120 1.74 -12.42 36.64
N GLY A 121 2.71 -12.73 37.49
CA GLY A 121 3.66 -13.83 37.29
C GLY A 121 4.97 -13.40 36.62
N ASP A 122 5.73 -14.38 36.12
CA ASP A 122 6.97 -14.16 35.39
C ASP A 122 6.69 -13.89 33.90
N PRO A 123 7.11 -12.75 33.33
CA PRO A 123 6.96 -12.45 31.90
C PRO A 123 7.56 -13.49 30.96
N ASN A 124 8.59 -14.24 31.39
CA ASN A 124 9.21 -15.27 30.57
C ASN A 124 8.29 -16.49 30.32
N GLU A 125 7.26 -16.66 31.15
CA GLU A 125 6.31 -17.75 31.05
C GLU A 125 5.05 -17.39 30.23
N ASP A 126 4.87 -16.11 29.89
CA ASP A 126 3.65 -15.63 29.23
C ASP A 126 3.51 -16.17 27.81
N LEU A 127 4.62 -16.30 27.09
CA LEU A 127 4.65 -16.63 25.67
C LEU A 127 5.16 -18.05 25.43
N LYS A 128 4.36 -19.06 25.79
CA LYS A 128 4.68 -20.48 25.50
C LYS A 128 4.81 -20.77 24.01
N THR A 129 4.01 -20.07 23.20
CA THR A 129 4.00 -20.17 21.74
C THR A 129 3.88 -18.77 21.16
N LYS A 130 4.66 -18.47 20.13
CA LYS A 130 4.58 -17.20 19.40
C LYS A 130 3.92 -17.44 18.05
N GLN A 131 2.76 -16.83 17.86
CA GLN A 131 2.07 -16.81 16.58
C GLN A 131 2.95 -16.19 15.51
N ARG A 132 2.98 -16.81 14.32
CA ARG A 132 3.82 -16.39 13.19
C ARG A 132 3.07 -15.57 12.16
N TYR A 133 1.74 -15.61 12.17
CA TYR A 133 0.90 -14.96 11.19
C TYR A 133 -0.15 -14.10 11.89
N LEU A 134 -0.64 -13.07 11.19
CA LEU A 134 -1.70 -12.20 11.69
C LEU A 134 -2.86 -12.25 10.70
N VAL A 135 -4.07 -12.41 11.21
CA VAL A 135 -5.29 -12.21 10.43
C VAL A 135 -6.13 -11.11 11.05
N THR A 136 -6.57 -10.20 10.19
CA THR A 136 -7.47 -9.12 10.55
C THR A 136 -8.75 -9.18 9.71
N PHE A 137 -9.88 -8.95 10.37
CA PHE A 137 -11.17 -8.78 9.71
C PHE A 137 -11.79 -7.45 10.13
N THR A 138 -12.38 -6.74 9.18
CA THR A 138 -13.20 -5.55 9.48
C THR A 138 -14.66 -5.96 9.57
N VAL A 139 -15.20 -5.94 10.79
CA VAL A 139 -16.40 -6.69 11.14
C VAL A 139 -17.52 -5.84 11.72
N GLY A 140 -18.74 -6.25 11.42
CA GLY A 140 -19.97 -5.94 12.14
C GLY A 140 -20.62 -7.22 12.64
N TYR A 141 -21.31 -7.13 13.76
CA TYR A 141 -21.95 -8.26 14.43
C TYR A 141 -22.99 -8.99 13.56
N GLY A 142 -23.56 -8.29 12.56
CA GLY A 142 -24.44 -8.91 11.56
C GLY A 142 -23.80 -10.09 10.83
N GLN A 143 -22.48 -10.01 10.58
CA GLN A 143 -21.70 -11.01 9.83
C GLN A 143 -20.97 -12.02 10.73
N ARG A 144 -21.22 -12.03 12.04
CA ARG A 144 -20.47 -12.86 13.00
C ARG A 144 -20.45 -14.36 12.69
N LYS A 145 -21.52 -14.91 12.10
CA LYS A 145 -21.58 -16.32 11.68
C LYS A 145 -20.61 -16.61 10.53
N ASN A 146 -20.45 -15.66 9.62
CA ASN A 146 -19.49 -15.78 8.52
C ASN A 146 -18.05 -15.72 9.05
N ILE A 147 -17.78 -14.81 10.00
CA ILE A 147 -16.48 -14.74 10.67
C ILE A 147 -16.19 -15.99 11.51
N ASP A 148 -17.18 -16.56 12.22
CA ASP A 148 -17.01 -17.83 12.92
C ASP A 148 -16.66 -18.99 11.97
N ALA A 149 -17.27 -19.01 10.77
CA ALA A 149 -16.89 -19.97 9.73
C ALA A 149 -15.48 -19.71 9.19
N ALA A 150 -15.12 -18.45 8.96
CA ALA A 150 -13.78 -18.04 8.52
C ALA A 150 -12.69 -18.47 9.49
N LEU A 151 -12.85 -18.18 10.78
CA LEU A 151 -11.82 -18.42 11.79
C LEU A 151 -11.55 -19.91 12.04
N LYS A 152 -12.48 -20.81 11.68
CA LYS A 152 -12.22 -22.26 11.68
C LYS A 152 -11.20 -22.69 10.63
N LYS A 153 -10.86 -21.84 9.66
CA LYS A 153 -9.84 -22.09 8.63
C LYS A 153 -8.45 -21.57 9.01
N PHE A 154 -8.31 -20.96 10.18
CA PHE A 154 -7.05 -20.44 10.71
C PHE A 154 -6.55 -21.29 11.87
N SER A 155 -5.27 -21.63 11.85
CA SER A 155 -4.62 -22.43 12.89
C SER A 155 -4.27 -21.58 14.12
N ASP A 156 -3.83 -22.21 15.21
CA ASP A 156 -3.31 -21.51 16.39
C ASP A 156 -1.99 -20.75 16.13
N ASN A 157 -1.41 -20.84 14.92
CA ASN A 157 -0.27 -20.01 14.51
C ASN A 157 -0.66 -18.56 14.17
N PHE A 158 -1.97 -18.26 14.14
CA PHE A 158 -2.50 -16.94 13.82
C PHE A 158 -2.86 -16.15 15.09
N THR A 159 -2.36 -14.92 15.16
CA THR A 159 -2.99 -13.88 15.97
C THR A 159 -4.24 -13.41 15.24
N ILE A 160 -5.37 -13.35 15.95
CA ILE A 160 -6.66 -12.89 15.40
C ILE A 160 -6.93 -11.49 15.94
N MET A 161 -7.21 -10.55 15.04
CA MET A 161 -7.56 -9.18 15.40
C MET A 161 -8.82 -8.74 14.63
N LEU A 162 -9.83 -8.26 15.35
CA LEU A 162 -11.10 -7.84 14.77
C LEU A 162 -11.26 -6.32 14.88
N PHE A 163 -11.58 -5.69 13.76
CA PHE A 163 -11.85 -4.26 13.65
C PHE A 163 -13.36 -4.00 13.59
N HIS A 164 -13.96 -3.63 14.71
CA HIS A 164 -15.41 -3.51 14.87
C HIS A 164 -15.89 -2.12 14.46
N TYR A 165 -16.56 -2.02 13.31
CA TYR A 165 -17.09 -0.73 12.84
C TYR A 165 -18.46 -0.37 13.44
N ASP A 166 -19.10 -1.28 14.17
CA ASP A 166 -20.46 -1.10 14.69
C ASP A 166 -20.52 -0.81 16.20
N GLY A 167 -19.40 -0.95 16.92
CA GLY A 167 -19.32 -0.73 18.35
C GLY A 167 -19.89 -1.87 19.21
N ARG A 168 -20.02 -3.09 18.67
CA ARG A 168 -20.65 -4.25 19.34
C ARG A 168 -19.65 -5.32 19.77
N ALA A 169 -18.40 -4.94 20.03
CA ALA A 169 -17.32 -5.89 20.32
C ALA A 169 -17.62 -6.89 21.46
N SER A 170 -18.27 -6.45 22.55
CA SER A 170 -18.62 -7.32 23.69
C SER A 170 -19.60 -8.44 23.34
N GLU A 171 -20.43 -8.28 22.31
CA GLU A 171 -21.40 -9.31 21.94
C GLU A 171 -20.73 -10.55 21.31
N TRP A 172 -19.50 -10.39 20.82
CA TRP A 172 -18.71 -11.50 20.26
C TRP A 172 -18.19 -12.46 21.33
N GLU A 173 -18.36 -12.17 22.62
CA GLU A 173 -18.01 -13.09 23.71
C GLU A 173 -18.81 -14.40 23.69
N GLU A 174 -19.86 -14.49 22.86
CA GLU A 174 -20.58 -15.75 22.59
C GLU A 174 -19.67 -16.85 21.99
N PHE A 175 -18.56 -16.47 21.34
CA PHE A 175 -17.60 -17.40 20.77
C PHE A 175 -16.37 -17.58 21.67
N GLU A 176 -16.02 -18.83 22.01
CA GLU A 176 -14.85 -19.10 22.87
C GLU A 176 -13.52 -18.63 22.25
N TRP A 177 -13.38 -18.68 20.92
CA TRP A 177 -12.19 -18.18 20.25
C TRP A 177 -12.06 -16.65 20.35
N SER A 178 -13.18 -15.93 20.47
CA SER A 178 -13.23 -14.46 20.51
C SER A 178 -12.57 -13.92 21.78
N LYS A 179 -12.67 -14.65 22.90
CA LYS A 179 -12.00 -14.32 24.16
C LYS A 179 -10.46 -14.28 24.06
N ARG A 180 -9.90 -14.93 23.03
CA ARG A 180 -8.45 -14.93 22.73
C ARG A 180 -8.08 -13.95 21.60
N ALA A 181 -9.05 -13.37 20.92
CA ALA A 181 -8.83 -12.42 19.84
C ALA A 181 -8.61 -11.00 20.40
N ILE A 182 -7.97 -10.16 19.59
CA ILE A 182 -7.81 -8.72 19.88
C ILE A 182 -8.97 -7.97 19.25
N HIS A 183 -9.71 -7.20 20.05
CA HIS A 183 -10.84 -6.41 19.57
C HIS A 183 -10.46 -4.92 19.57
N VAL A 184 -10.58 -4.26 18.41
CA VAL A 184 -10.48 -2.80 18.31
C VAL A 184 -11.79 -2.27 17.76
N SER A 185 -12.43 -1.36 18.49
CA SER A 185 -13.81 -0.96 18.23
C SER A 185 -13.96 0.55 18.17
N ILE A 186 -14.14 1.08 16.96
CA ILE A 186 -14.42 2.48 16.66
C ILE A 186 -15.54 2.54 15.61
N ARG A 187 -16.62 3.25 15.94
CA ARG A 187 -17.80 3.28 15.08
C ARG A 187 -17.50 3.92 13.72
N LYS A 188 -18.06 3.32 12.68
CA LYS A 188 -18.07 3.80 11.29
C LYS A 188 -16.68 4.09 10.71
N GLN A 189 -15.69 3.28 11.07
CA GLN A 189 -14.35 3.32 10.46
C GLN A 189 -14.16 2.17 9.48
N THR A 190 -13.38 2.43 8.44
CA THR A 190 -13.07 1.50 7.36
C THR A 190 -11.85 0.63 7.68
N LYS A 191 -11.72 -0.48 6.95
CA LYS A 191 -10.58 -1.42 7.05
C LYS A 191 -9.22 -0.72 7.02
N TRP A 192 -9.03 0.17 6.05
CA TRP A 192 -7.75 0.85 5.87
C TRP A 192 -7.50 1.95 6.91
N TRP A 193 -8.55 2.53 7.50
CA TRP A 193 -8.39 3.42 8.66
C TRP A 193 -7.79 2.68 9.86
N TYR A 194 -8.30 1.47 10.15
CA TYR A 194 -7.77 0.61 11.20
C TYR A 194 -6.36 0.13 10.90
N ALA A 195 -6.14 -0.43 9.69
CA ALA A 195 -4.85 -0.94 9.29
C ALA A 195 -3.74 0.13 9.41
N LYS A 196 -4.03 1.38 9.01
CA LYS A 196 -3.09 2.50 9.15
C LYS A 196 -2.70 2.80 10.60
N ARG A 197 -3.60 2.57 11.57
CA ARG A 197 -3.41 2.99 12.97
C ARG A 197 -2.93 1.86 13.89
N PHE A 198 -3.33 0.64 13.62
CA PHE A 198 -3.11 -0.50 14.52
C PHE A 198 -2.16 -1.56 13.95
N LEU A 199 -1.83 -1.49 12.66
CA LEU A 199 -0.90 -2.41 12.02
C LEU A 199 0.40 -1.69 11.61
N HIS A 200 0.95 -0.86 12.49
CA HIS A 200 2.25 -0.21 12.24
C HIS A 200 3.33 -1.27 11.96
N PRO A 201 4.24 -1.09 10.98
CA PRO A 201 5.21 -2.11 10.61
C PRO A 201 6.08 -2.60 11.77
N ASP A 202 6.44 -1.69 12.68
CA ASP A 202 7.23 -2.04 13.87
C ASP A 202 6.41 -2.73 14.97
N ILE A 203 5.06 -2.69 14.92
CA ILE A 203 4.17 -3.45 15.83
C ILE A 203 3.91 -4.86 15.27
N VAL A 204 3.72 -4.97 13.96
CA VAL A 204 3.45 -6.26 13.30
C VAL A 204 4.73 -6.95 12.81
N ALA A 205 5.90 -6.42 13.18
CA ALA A 205 7.20 -6.93 12.80
C ALA A 205 7.42 -8.41 13.15
N PRO A 206 6.83 -9.01 14.19
CA PRO A 206 7.00 -10.45 14.44
C PRO A 206 6.30 -11.38 13.44
N TYR A 207 5.33 -10.88 12.67
CA TYR A 207 4.50 -11.69 11.78
C TYR A 207 5.13 -11.82 10.40
N ASP A 208 5.17 -13.03 9.85
CA ASP A 208 5.72 -13.31 8.53
C ASP A 208 4.74 -12.89 7.41
N TYR A 209 3.45 -13.12 7.64
CA TYR A 209 2.35 -12.77 6.74
C TYR A 209 1.18 -12.15 7.50
N ILE A 210 0.55 -11.16 6.88
CA ILE A 210 -0.53 -10.34 7.43
C ILE A 210 -1.71 -10.37 6.48
N PHE A 211 -2.83 -10.93 6.94
CA PHE A 211 -4.10 -11.03 6.21
C PHE A 211 -4.99 -9.85 6.60
N ILE A 212 -5.50 -9.12 5.61
CA ILE A 212 -6.36 -7.93 5.85
C ILE A 212 -7.65 -8.09 5.07
N TRP A 213 -8.61 -8.81 5.65
CA TRP A 213 -9.77 -9.33 4.93
C TRP A 213 -11.06 -8.58 5.27
N ASP A 214 -11.97 -8.55 4.30
CA ASP A 214 -13.37 -8.18 4.51
C ASP A 214 -14.16 -9.35 5.13
N GLU A 215 -15.34 -9.05 5.64
CA GLU A 215 -16.16 -9.96 6.44
C GLU A 215 -17.20 -10.76 5.65
N ASP A 216 -17.37 -10.49 4.35
CA ASP A 216 -18.38 -11.07 3.46
C ASP A 216 -17.79 -12.12 2.50
N LEU A 217 -16.80 -12.88 3.01
CA LEU A 217 -16.07 -13.92 2.28
C LEU A 217 -16.55 -15.32 2.69
N GLY A 218 -17.00 -16.13 1.73
CA GLY A 218 -17.18 -17.57 1.87
C GLY A 218 -15.85 -18.30 1.77
N VAL A 219 -15.54 -19.19 2.72
CA VAL A 219 -14.22 -19.79 2.93
C VAL A 219 -14.26 -21.33 2.93
N GLU A 220 -15.31 -21.93 2.38
CA GLU A 220 -15.56 -23.36 2.38
C GLU A 220 -14.36 -24.14 1.83
N HIS A 221 -13.74 -23.60 0.77
CA HIS A 221 -12.63 -24.19 0.04
C HIS A 221 -11.25 -23.66 0.43
N PHE A 222 -11.18 -22.84 1.48
CA PHE A 222 -9.94 -22.23 1.96
C PHE A 222 -9.38 -22.95 3.20
N ASP A 223 -8.06 -23.03 3.27
CA ASP A 223 -7.24 -23.48 4.40
C ASP A 223 -5.98 -22.60 4.47
N SER A 224 -5.80 -21.90 5.58
CA SER A 224 -4.74 -20.90 5.72
C SER A 224 -3.32 -21.47 5.66
N GLU A 225 -3.09 -22.68 6.17
CA GLU A 225 -1.77 -23.30 6.18
C GLU A 225 -1.40 -23.81 4.79
N LYS A 226 -2.36 -24.43 4.07
CA LYS A 226 -2.18 -24.83 2.67
C LYS A 226 -1.95 -23.62 1.78
N TYR A 227 -2.71 -22.54 1.99
CA TYR A 227 -2.52 -21.28 1.27
C TYR A 227 -1.11 -20.73 1.48
N LEU A 228 -0.65 -20.60 2.73
CA LEU A 228 0.68 -20.09 3.03
C LEU A 228 1.80 -21.00 2.51
N ALA A 229 1.59 -22.32 2.44
CA ALA A 229 2.53 -23.23 1.81
C ALA A 229 2.74 -22.90 0.32
N VAL A 230 1.64 -22.61 -0.41
CA VAL A 230 1.70 -22.21 -1.82
C VAL A 230 2.33 -20.83 -1.98
N VAL A 231 1.93 -19.84 -1.17
CA VAL A 231 2.51 -18.48 -1.16
C VAL A 231 4.03 -18.53 -1.02
N LYS A 232 4.53 -19.30 -0.04
CA LYS A 232 5.98 -19.48 0.20
C LYS A 232 6.67 -20.21 -0.94
N LYS A 233 6.06 -21.28 -1.47
CA LYS A 233 6.58 -22.06 -2.61
C LYS A 233 6.81 -21.18 -3.84
N HIS A 234 5.92 -20.22 -4.09
CA HIS A 234 5.97 -19.34 -5.26
C HIS A 234 6.62 -17.98 -5.01
N GLY A 235 7.14 -17.74 -3.80
CA GLY A 235 7.82 -16.49 -3.44
C GLY A 235 6.92 -15.26 -3.48
N LEU A 236 5.61 -15.42 -3.25
CA LEU A 236 4.66 -14.30 -3.32
C LEU A 236 4.83 -13.38 -2.10
N GLU A 237 5.02 -12.09 -2.38
CA GLU A 237 5.16 -11.02 -1.38
C GLU A 237 3.81 -10.34 -1.10
N ILE A 238 2.94 -10.29 -2.11
CA ILE A 238 1.54 -9.85 -1.99
C ILE A 238 0.69 -10.87 -2.72
N SER A 239 -0.38 -11.35 -2.09
CA SER A 239 -1.22 -12.39 -2.70
C SER A 239 -2.65 -12.30 -2.22
N GLN A 240 -3.53 -13.02 -2.88
CA GLN A 240 -4.89 -13.30 -2.41
C GLN A 240 -5.31 -14.72 -2.80
N PRO A 241 -6.32 -15.31 -2.14
CA PRO A 241 -6.99 -16.50 -2.65
C PRO A 241 -7.65 -16.23 -4.00
N GLY A 242 -7.83 -17.27 -4.82
CA GLY A 242 -8.68 -17.20 -6.01
C GLY A 242 -10.11 -16.81 -5.64
N LEU A 243 -10.77 -16.00 -6.48
CA LEU A 243 -12.19 -15.69 -6.32
C LEU A 243 -13.01 -16.58 -7.25
N GLU A 244 -13.89 -17.37 -6.66
CA GLU A 244 -14.93 -18.06 -7.42
C GLU A 244 -16.10 -17.09 -7.66
N PRO A 245 -16.46 -16.85 -8.94
CA PRO A 245 -17.52 -15.90 -9.27
C PRO A 245 -18.89 -16.48 -8.90
N TYR A 246 -19.65 -15.75 -8.08
CA TYR A 246 -21.08 -16.04 -7.84
C TYR A 246 -21.99 -15.18 -8.73
N GLU A 247 -21.74 -13.86 -8.82
CA GLU A 247 -22.51 -12.89 -9.65
C GLU A 247 -21.61 -12.05 -10.58
N GLY A 248 -20.49 -12.63 -11.03
CA GLY A 248 -19.49 -11.95 -11.85
C GLY A 248 -18.35 -11.35 -11.03
N LEU A 249 -17.35 -10.80 -11.73
CA LEU A 249 -16.15 -10.23 -11.13
C LEU A 249 -15.88 -8.84 -11.69
N THR A 250 -15.27 -8.00 -10.86
CA THR A 250 -14.82 -6.66 -11.26
C THR A 250 -13.51 -6.76 -12.05
N TRP A 251 -12.62 -7.67 -11.66
CA TRP A 251 -11.28 -7.87 -12.24
C TRP A 251 -11.09 -9.36 -12.59
N GLU A 252 -10.81 -9.70 -13.85
CA GLU A 252 -10.53 -11.08 -14.25
C GLU A 252 -9.24 -11.61 -13.61
N MET A 253 -8.33 -10.72 -13.22
CA MET A 253 -7.11 -11.07 -12.48
C MET A 253 -7.39 -11.71 -11.12
N THR A 254 -8.55 -11.52 -10.51
CA THR A 254 -8.88 -12.16 -9.22
C THR A 254 -9.56 -13.52 -9.38
N LYS A 255 -9.98 -13.87 -10.60
CA LYS A 255 -10.76 -15.07 -10.89
C LYS A 255 -9.95 -16.34 -10.66
N LYS A 256 -10.50 -17.24 -9.86
CA LYS A 256 -9.96 -18.59 -9.67
C LYS A 256 -9.84 -19.32 -11.01
N ARG A 257 -8.71 -19.99 -11.23
CA ARG A 257 -8.48 -20.93 -12.33
C ARG A 257 -8.45 -22.36 -11.82
N ASP A 258 -8.85 -23.31 -12.65
CA ASP A 258 -8.92 -24.73 -12.27
C ASP A 258 -7.66 -25.52 -12.67
N ASP A 259 -6.87 -24.97 -13.58
CA ASP A 259 -5.70 -25.61 -14.19
C ASP A 259 -4.36 -25.14 -13.60
N THR A 260 -4.36 -24.12 -12.74
CA THR A 260 -3.16 -23.56 -12.12
C THR A 260 -3.18 -23.66 -10.59
N GLU A 261 -2.01 -23.68 -9.98
CA GLU A 261 -1.87 -23.56 -8.52
C GLU A 261 -1.83 -22.09 -8.09
N VAL A 262 -1.20 -21.25 -8.92
CA VAL A 262 -1.10 -19.79 -8.81
C VAL A 262 -1.11 -19.19 -10.22
N HIS A 263 -1.74 -18.04 -10.40
CA HIS A 263 -1.53 -17.21 -11.58
C HIS A 263 -1.13 -15.78 -11.20
N LYS A 264 -0.39 -15.13 -12.11
CA LYS A 264 0.21 -13.80 -11.91
C LYS A 264 -0.14 -12.82 -13.04
N HIS A 265 -0.77 -13.34 -14.09
CA HIS A 265 -1.20 -12.62 -15.28
C HIS A 265 -2.61 -13.03 -15.64
N ALA A 266 -3.42 -12.10 -16.12
CA ALA A 266 -4.75 -12.31 -16.66
C ALA A 266 -4.96 -11.61 -17.99
N GLU A 267 -5.84 -12.18 -18.79
CA GLU A 267 -6.38 -11.52 -19.98
C GLU A 267 -7.63 -10.75 -19.55
N GLU A 268 -7.48 -9.45 -19.36
CA GLU A 268 -8.59 -8.58 -19.01
C GLU A 268 -9.37 -8.12 -20.26
N ARG A 269 -10.53 -7.52 -20.06
CA ARG A 269 -11.34 -6.91 -21.12
C ARG A 269 -10.51 -6.00 -22.02
N ASN A 270 -10.79 -6.04 -23.33
CA ASN A 270 -10.09 -5.25 -24.34
C ASN A 270 -9.93 -3.78 -23.92
N GLY A 271 -8.70 -3.29 -23.91
CA GLY A 271 -8.35 -1.91 -23.58
C GLY A 271 -8.16 -1.59 -22.09
N TRP A 272 -8.33 -2.56 -21.18
CA TRP A 272 -8.10 -2.34 -19.74
C TRP A 272 -6.64 -2.45 -19.32
N CYS A 273 -5.83 -3.15 -20.11
CA CYS A 273 -4.40 -3.31 -19.84
C CYS A 273 -3.59 -2.56 -20.89
N SER A 274 -2.89 -1.53 -20.45
CA SER A 274 -1.91 -0.82 -21.27
C SER A 274 -0.60 -1.61 -21.40
N ASP A 275 -0.28 -2.42 -20.40
CA ASP A 275 0.90 -3.29 -20.33
C ASP A 275 0.48 -4.58 -19.61
N PRO A 276 0.79 -5.77 -20.15
CA PRO A 276 0.42 -7.05 -19.54
C PRO A 276 1.09 -7.30 -18.18
N ASN A 277 2.20 -6.64 -17.87
CA ASN A 277 2.92 -6.76 -16.60
C ASN A 277 2.48 -5.72 -15.55
N LEU A 278 1.50 -4.88 -15.86
CA LEU A 278 0.97 -3.88 -14.95
C LEU A 278 -0.50 -4.16 -14.59
N PRO A 279 -0.98 -3.60 -13.47
CA PRO A 279 -2.38 -3.67 -13.11
C PRO A 279 -3.31 -3.12 -14.22
N PRO A 280 -4.50 -3.72 -14.40
CA PRO A 280 -5.02 -4.85 -13.62
C PRO A 280 -4.57 -6.23 -14.11
N CYS A 281 -3.86 -6.35 -15.25
CA CYS A 281 -3.51 -7.64 -15.85
C CYS A 281 -2.45 -8.44 -15.10
N ALA A 282 -1.55 -7.79 -14.39
CA ALA A 282 -0.57 -8.44 -13.51
C ALA A 282 -0.21 -7.51 -12.37
N ALA A 283 0.59 -8.01 -11.42
CA ALA A 283 1.02 -7.23 -10.27
C ALA A 283 -0.14 -6.62 -9.46
N PHE A 284 -1.29 -7.30 -9.45
CA PHE A 284 -2.57 -6.83 -8.91
C PHE A 284 -3.20 -7.90 -8.02
N VAL A 285 -3.70 -7.46 -6.88
CA VAL A 285 -4.66 -8.18 -6.05
C VAL A 285 -5.70 -7.18 -5.58
N GLU A 286 -6.94 -7.63 -5.41
CA GLU A 286 -8.01 -6.80 -4.89
C GLU A 286 -7.88 -6.65 -3.37
N ILE A 287 -8.14 -5.43 -2.90
CA ILE A 287 -8.01 -4.99 -1.52
C ILE A 287 -9.01 -5.68 -0.60
N MET A 288 -9.93 -6.49 -1.11
CA MET A 288 -10.93 -7.23 -0.35
C MET A 288 -10.29 -8.32 0.53
N ALA A 289 -9.44 -9.18 -0.05
CA ALA A 289 -8.81 -10.30 0.65
C ALA A 289 -7.27 -10.37 0.50
N PRO A 290 -6.52 -9.26 0.59
CA PRO A 290 -5.08 -9.27 0.40
C PRO A 290 -4.35 -9.92 1.58
N VAL A 291 -3.22 -10.51 1.26
CA VAL A 291 -2.23 -11.06 2.17
C VAL A 291 -0.88 -10.48 1.81
N PHE A 292 -0.24 -9.84 2.78
CA PHE A 292 1.05 -9.19 2.61
C PHE A 292 2.13 -9.96 3.38
N SER A 293 3.31 -10.10 2.80
CA SER A 293 4.50 -10.40 3.59
C SER A 293 4.83 -9.24 4.51
N ARG A 294 5.60 -9.51 5.56
CA ARG A 294 6.15 -8.48 6.47
C ARG A 294 6.82 -7.33 5.72
N LYS A 295 7.63 -7.67 4.69
CA LYS A 295 8.41 -6.71 3.91
C LYS A 295 7.50 -5.84 3.04
N ALA A 296 6.56 -6.45 2.33
CA ALA A 296 5.62 -5.72 1.49
C ALA A 296 4.73 -4.80 2.34
N TRP A 297 4.23 -5.30 3.47
CA TRP A 297 3.40 -4.53 4.39
C TRP A 297 4.11 -3.28 4.91
N ARG A 298 5.40 -3.36 5.24
CA ARG A 298 6.17 -2.19 5.68
C ARG A 298 6.08 -1.04 4.69
N CYS A 299 6.21 -1.32 3.39
CA CYS A 299 6.05 -0.31 2.35
C CYS A 299 4.59 0.14 2.17
N VAL A 300 3.64 -0.81 2.08
CA VAL A 300 2.22 -0.51 1.85
C VAL A 300 1.65 0.35 2.98
N TRP A 301 2.06 0.12 4.22
CA TRP A 301 1.65 0.94 5.36
C TRP A 301 2.02 2.42 5.19
N HIS A 302 3.21 2.72 4.66
CA HIS A 302 3.65 4.08 4.38
C HIS A 302 2.94 4.71 3.18
N MET A 303 2.42 3.90 2.25
CA MET A 303 1.61 4.34 1.12
C MET A 303 0.22 4.81 1.56
N ILE A 304 -0.39 4.15 2.55
CA ILE A 304 -1.73 4.49 3.05
C ILE A 304 -1.72 5.90 3.69
N GLN A 305 -2.61 6.76 3.21
CA GLN A 305 -2.76 8.14 3.66
C GLN A 305 -3.68 8.22 4.89
N ASN A 306 -3.42 9.13 5.82
CA ASN A 306 -4.17 9.20 7.09
C ASN A 306 -5.62 9.67 6.91
N ASP A 307 -5.88 10.49 5.88
CA ASP A 307 -7.15 11.15 5.58
C ASP A 307 -8.00 10.40 4.53
N LEU A 308 -7.37 9.50 3.75
CA LEU A 308 -8.04 8.65 2.76
C LEU A 308 -8.28 7.26 3.37
N VAL A 309 -9.52 6.98 3.72
CA VAL A 309 -9.87 5.88 4.62
C VAL A 309 -10.41 4.66 3.88
N HIS A 310 -10.95 4.79 2.67
CA HIS A 310 -11.59 3.67 1.96
C HIS A 310 -10.60 2.75 1.24
N GLY A 311 -9.41 3.26 0.91
CA GLY A 311 -8.35 2.48 0.25
C GLY A 311 -8.58 2.14 -1.23
N TRP A 312 -9.66 2.63 -1.86
CA TRP A 312 -9.87 2.44 -3.29
C TRP A 312 -8.70 3.02 -4.10
N GLY A 313 -8.18 2.22 -5.02
CA GLY A 313 -7.01 2.55 -5.82
C GLY A 313 -5.69 2.02 -5.25
N LEU A 314 -5.65 1.57 -3.99
CA LEU A 314 -4.46 0.93 -3.43
C LEU A 314 -4.08 -0.33 -4.23
N ASP A 315 -5.07 -1.08 -4.70
CA ASP A 315 -4.94 -2.29 -5.54
C ASP A 315 -3.96 -2.11 -6.72
N PHE A 316 -3.97 -0.91 -7.31
CA PHE A 316 -3.12 -0.55 -8.45
C PHE A 316 -1.71 -0.10 -8.04
N ALA A 317 -1.58 0.40 -6.82
CA ALA A 317 -0.36 1.04 -6.33
C ALA A 317 0.53 0.08 -5.53
N VAL A 318 -0.02 -0.95 -4.87
CA VAL A 318 0.75 -1.87 -4.01
C VAL A 318 1.91 -2.55 -4.74
N ARG A 319 1.84 -2.68 -6.07
CA ARG A 319 2.96 -3.16 -6.91
C ARG A 319 4.27 -2.41 -6.68
N LYS A 320 4.20 -1.12 -6.33
CA LYS A 320 5.39 -0.29 -6.07
C LYS A 320 6.18 -0.76 -4.84
N CYS A 321 5.57 -1.59 -3.99
CA CYS A 321 6.18 -2.13 -2.78
C CYS A 321 6.86 -3.49 -2.97
N VAL A 322 6.89 -4.01 -4.21
CA VAL A 322 7.42 -5.34 -4.51
C VAL A 322 8.38 -5.24 -5.69
N GLN A 323 9.58 -5.81 -5.53
CA GLN A 323 10.52 -5.98 -6.64
C GLN A 323 10.01 -7.09 -7.56
N ASN A 324 10.10 -6.89 -8.89
CA ASN A 324 9.51 -7.78 -9.89
C ASN A 324 8.03 -8.08 -9.59
N ALA A 325 7.22 -7.04 -9.44
CA ALA A 325 5.85 -7.19 -8.95
C ALA A 325 4.97 -8.16 -9.77
N HIS A 326 5.17 -8.24 -11.10
CA HIS A 326 4.44 -9.19 -11.95
C HIS A 326 4.86 -10.65 -11.74
N GLU A 327 5.97 -10.91 -11.05
CA GLU A 327 6.42 -12.26 -10.67
C GLU A 327 6.11 -12.57 -9.21
N ASN A 328 6.00 -11.57 -8.34
CA ASN A 328 5.91 -11.76 -6.88
C ASN A 328 4.56 -11.33 -6.29
N ILE A 329 3.63 -10.90 -7.14
CA ILE A 329 2.23 -10.67 -6.79
C ILE A 329 1.35 -11.61 -7.60
N GLY A 330 0.44 -12.31 -6.95
CA GLY A 330 -0.42 -13.27 -7.64
C GLY A 330 -1.56 -13.81 -6.82
N VAL A 331 -2.40 -14.57 -7.50
CA VAL A 331 -3.61 -15.20 -6.97
C VAL A 331 -3.38 -16.68 -6.81
N VAL A 332 -3.70 -17.20 -5.63
CA VAL A 332 -3.53 -18.62 -5.29
C VAL A 332 -4.80 -19.37 -5.67
N ASP A 333 -4.80 -20.02 -6.82
CA ASP A 333 -5.96 -20.74 -7.37
C ASP A 333 -6.29 -22.01 -6.60
N ALA A 334 -5.28 -22.67 -6.06
CA ALA A 334 -5.43 -23.91 -5.30
C ALA A 334 -6.22 -23.72 -3.98
N GLN A 335 -6.41 -22.47 -3.54
CA GLN A 335 -7.11 -22.09 -2.32
C GLN A 335 -7.99 -20.88 -2.62
N TRP A 336 -9.30 -21.06 -2.64
CA TRP A 336 -10.21 -20.03 -3.13
C TRP A 336 -11.31 -19.68 -2.13
N ILE A 337 -11.91 -18.53 -2.36
CA ILE A 337 -12.99 -17.94 -1.57
C ILE A 337 -14.11 -17.45 -2.50
N ILE A 338 -15.27 -17.18 -1.92
CA ILE A 338 -16.46 -16.66 -2.63
C ILE A 338 -16.77 -15.27 -2.08
N HIS A 339 -17.01 -14.28 -2.93
CA HIS A 339 -17.51 -12.99 -2.48
C HIS A 339 -19.03 -13.05 -2.34
N GLN A 340 -19.56 -12.95 -1.12
CA GLN A 340 -20.99 -13.06 -0.85
C GLN A 340 -21.75 -11.75 -1.10
N GLY A 341 -21.04 -10.62 -1.24
CA GLY A 341 -21.65 -9.31 -1.54
C GLY A 341 -22.62 -8.81 -0.46
N VAL A 342 -22.44 -9.23 0.80
CA VAL A 342 -23.38 -8.89 1.87
C VAL A 342 -23.21 -7.42 2.26
N PRO A 343 -24.27 -6.59 2.20
CA PRO A 343 -24.14 -5.17 2.48
C PRO A 343 -23.63 -4.89 3.90
N SER A 344 -22.44 -4.28 3.99
CA SER A 344 -21.71 -4.06 5.23
C SER A 344 -21.53 -2.57 5.54
N LEU A 345 -20.28 -2.12 5.67
CA LEU A 345 -19.90 -0.75 6.00
C LEU A 345 -20.45 0.28 5.00
N GLY A 346 -20.67 -0.11 3.73
CA GLY A 346 -21.31 0.75 2.73
C GLY A 346 -22.66 1.30 3.20
N ASN A 347 -23.43 0.51 3.94
CA ASN A 347 -24.74 0.94 4.45
C ASN A 347 -24.66 1.82 5.71
N GLN A 348 -23.47 2.03 6.27
CA GLN A 348 -23.27 2.84 7.48
C GLN A 348 -23.17 4.37 7.19
N GLY A 349 -23.31 4.75 5.92
CA GLY A 349 -23.37 6.14 5.46
C GLY A 349 -24.52 6.95 6.08
N GLN A 350 -24.53 8.25 5.78
CA GLN A 350 -25.68 9.10 6.13
C GLN A 350 -26.72 8.98 5.02
N GLN A 351 -27.99 8.89 5.41
CA GLN A 351 -29.09 9.00 4.47
C GLN A 351 -29.27 10.47 4.11
N GLU A 352 -29.23 10.78 2.81
CA GLU A 352 -29.53 12.09 2.27
C GLU A 352 -30.87 12.03 1.52
N GLU A 353 -31.57 13.15 1.37
CA GLU A 353 -32.85 13.16 0.66
C GLU A 353 -32.70 12.60 -0.77
N GLY A 354 -33.41 11.50 -1.05
CA GLY A 354 -33.39 10.83 -2.34
C GLY A 354 -32.20 9.89 -2.61
N LYS A 355 -31.22 9.76 -1.69
CA LYS A 355 -30.06 8.86 -1.83
C LYS A 355 -30.02 7.81 -0.72
N GLN A 356 -29.68 6.58 -1.08
CA GLN A 356 -29.38 5.51 -0.13
C GLN A 356 -28.01 5.74 0.54
N PRO A 357 -27.81 5.31 1.80
CA PRO A 357 -26.54 5.51 2.51
C PRO A 357 -25.29 5.04 1.76
N TRP A 358 -25.39 3.91 1.04
CA TRP A 358 -24.28 3.35 0.26
C TRP A 358 -23.85 4.22 -0.91
N GLU A 359 -24.75 5.06 -1.45
CA GLU A 359 -24.42 5.96 -2.56
C GLU A 359 -23.44 7.04 -2.10
N GLY A 360 -23.68 7.64 -0.93
CA GLY A 360 -22.77 8.63 -0.34
C GLY A 360 -21.40 8.05 0.03
N VAL A 361 -21.37 6.81 0.54
CA VAL A 361 -20.11 6.09 0.80
C VAL A 361 -19.36 5.86 -0.52
N ARG A 362 -20.05 5.37 -1.56
CA ARG A 362 -19.44 5.10 -2.87
C ARG A 362 -18.94 6.38 -3.55
N GLU A 363 -19.67 7.48 -3.43
CA GLU A 363 -19.23 8.80 -3.89
C GLU A 363 -17.92 9.21 -3.21
N ARG A 364 -17.84 9.05 -1.89
CA ARG A 364 -16.62 9.30 -1.13
C ARG A 364 -15.47 8.37 -1.54
N CYS A 365 -15.72 7.08 -1.77
CA CYS A 365 -14.72 6.13 -2.26
C CYS A 365 -14.10 6.60 -3.58
N ARG A 366 -14.93 7.02 -4.55
CA ARG A 366 -14.45 7.53 -5.85
C ARG A 366 -13.61 8.79 -5.67
N ARG A 367 -14.07 9.74 -4.85
CA ARG A 367 -13.33 10.97 -4.58
C ARG A 367 -11.98 10.70 -3.92
N GLU A 368 -11.94 9.80 -2.94
CA GLU A 368 -10.68 9.40 -2.29
C GLU A 368 -9.72 8.68 -3.25
N TRP A 369 -10.24 7.86 -4.16
CA TRP A 369 -9.42 7.25 -5.22
C TRP A 369 -8.79 8.32 -6.11
N THR A 370 -9.56 9.27 -6.64
CA THR A 370 -9.02 10.38 -7.45
C THR A 370 -7.94 11.15 -6.69
N MET A 371 -8.22 11.54 -5.43
CA MET A 371 -7.22 12.24 -4.61
C MET A 371 -5.95 11.43 -4.36
N PHE A 372 -6.06 10.11 -4.16
CA PHE A 372 -4.91 9.23 -3.98
C PHE A 372 -4.07 9.16 -5.26
N GLN A 373 -4.73 9.00 -6.41
CA GLN A 373 -4.06 8.93 -7.71
C GLN A 373 -3.32 10.24 -8.02
N ASP A 374 -3.98 11.39 -7.84
CA ASP A 374 -3.37 12.70 -8.06
C ASP A 374 -2.15 12.91 -7.17
N ARG A 375 -2.26 12.61 -5.86
CA ARG A 375 -1.13 12.72 -4.91
C ARG A 375 0.04 11.84 -5.30
N LEU A 376 -0.23 10.61 -5.74
CA LEU A 376 0.80 9.67 -6.13
C LEU A 376 1.50 10.16 -7.40
N ASP A 377 0.75 10.53 -8.43
CA ASP A 377 1.28 11.01 -9.71
C ASP A 377 2.10 12.31 -9.54
N GLU A 378 1.61 13.25 -8.74
CA GLU A 378 2.33 14.50 -8.41
C GLU A 378 3.63 14.23 -7.65
N ALA A 379 3.61 13.33 -6.66
CA ALA A 379 4.79 12.96 -5.89
C ALA A 379 5.84 12.26 -6.76
N GLU A 380 5.43 11.37 -7.66
CA GLU A 380 6.34 10.70 -8.59
C GLU A 380 6.97 11.69 -9.57
N LYS A 381 6.16 12.59 -10.14
CA LYS A 381 6.65 13.64 -11.02
C LYS A 381 7.68 14.52 -10.32
N ALA A 382 7.37 15.02 -9.12
CA ALA A 382 8.29 15.84 -8.33
C ALA A 382 9.61 15.12 -8.01
N TYR A 383 9.55 13.81 -7.71
CA TYR A 383 10.74 12.99 -7.46
C TYR A 383 11.65 12.88 -8.70
N PHE A 384 11.08 12.61 -9.88
CA PHE A 384 11.87 12.48 -11.11
C PHE A 384 12.45 13.83 -11.57
N GLU A 385 11.71 14.93 -11.41
CA GLU A 385 12.21 16.28 -11.69
C GLU A 385 13.40 16.64 -10.78
N ALA A 386 13.29 16.39 -9.47
CA ALA A 386 14.37 16.62 -8.52
C ALA A 386 15.61 15.75 -8.81
N SER A 387 15.39 14.48 -9.19
CA SER A 387 16.47 13.55 -9.53
C SER A 387 17.21 13.96 -10.81
N ALA A 388 16.49 14.46 -11.82
CA ALA A 388 17.10 15.01 -13.04
C ALA A 388 17.92 16.29 -12.76
N HIS A 389 17.46 17.15 -11.84
CA HIS A 389 18.22 18.34 -11.41
C HIS A 389 19.48 17.99 -10.61
N ASN A 390 19.45 16.96 -9.76
CA ASN A 390 20.64 16.52 -9.02
C ASN A 390 21.71 15.91 -9.96
N ASN A 391 21.30 15.12 -10.96
CA ASN A 391 22.23 14.53 -11.94
C ASN A 391 22.84 15.58 -12.89
N SER A 392 22.14 16.69 -13.16
CA SER A 392 22.65 17.79 -14.00
C SER A 392 23.52 18.80 -13.23
N SER A 393 23.41 18.85 -11.89
CA SER A 393 24.26 19.69 -11.04
C SER A 393 25.56 19.01 -10.61
N SER A 394 25.60 17.67 -10.52
CA SER A 394 26.82 16.89 -10.24
C SER A 394 27.78 16.77 -11.44
N SER A 395 27.34 17.17 -12.64
CA SER A 395 28.13 17.08 -13.88
C SER A 395 28.82 18.39 -14.29
N ARG A 396 28.80 19.43 -13.45
CA ARG A 396 29.63 20.63 -13.69
C ARG A 396 31.08 20.35 -13.27
N PRO A 397 32.06 20.36 -14.19
CA PRO A 397 33.46 20.23 -13.80
C PRO A 397 33.86 21.46 -13.00
N HIS A 398 34.47 21.25 -11.84
CA HIS A 398 35.18 22.29 -11.11
C HIS A 398 36.22 22.89 -12.07
N ARG A 399 36.06 24.18 -12.37
CA ARG A 399 36.98 24.96 -13.18
C ARG A 399 37.94 25.72 -12.28
#